data_AF-A0A8H3DJH0-F1
#
_entry.id   AF-A0A8H3DJH0-F1
#
_cell.length_a   1.000
_cell.length_b   1.000
_cell.length_c   1.000
_cell.angle_alpha   90.00
_cell.angle_beta   90.00
_cell.angle_gamma   90.00
#
_symmetry.space_group_name_H-M   'P 1'
#
loop_
_entity.id
_entity.type
_entity.pdbx_description
1 polymer ?
#
loop_
_entity_poly.entity_id
_entity_poly.type
_entity_poly.pdbx_seq_one_letter_code
_entity_poly.pdbx_strand_id
1 'polypeptide(L)'
;MSDNDSHSGWTDDDNSTGWDTIPRVPKNPSLSHPQPDPELLKTYYTIYAGLLNGSSSRHALPLELVRIICQLAGFENWHATRAPKGRKSVRTWEDKVKSRVWFQTEPFTKQTLNHIKSAQLVTISRHQGWVDFRNAGSWSWFELQVARPTEQDTGFAKVKRRPSGDRASWRCLEHPVDAETAKLQEDFGEHEGDLLGSDHEIWGYVEEGDVLQVVMKAQQRAWSNTVTDGILKVNTWWEPSLEMLKLM
;
A
#
# COMPACT_ATOMS: atom_id res chain seq x y z
N MET A 1 20.39 74.19 6.43
CA MET A 1 21.73 73.65 6.12
C MET A 1 22.47 73.53 7.44
N SER A 2 22.63 72.29 7.90
CA SER A 2 23.67 71.78 8.81
C SER A 2 23.15 70.45 9.34
N ASP A 3 23.65 69.39 8.72
CA ASP A 3 23.41 67.99 9.02
C ASP A 3 24.05 67.61 10.37
N ASN A 4 23.37 66.75 11.12
CA ASN A 4 23.85 66.21 12.38
C ASN A 4 23.90 64.68 12.26
N ASP A 5 25.07 64.17 11.89
CA ASP A 5 25.40 62.76 11.80
C ASP A 5 25.50 62.14 13.20
N SER A 6 24.69 61.12 13.46
CA SER A 6 24.77 60.27 14.65
C SER A 6 25.07 58.85 14.22
N HIS A 7 26.36 58.46 14.24
CA HIS A 7 26.79 57.07 14.11
C HIS A 7 26.54 56.32 15.42
N SER A 8 25.54 55.43 15.43
CA SER A 8 25.40 54.40 16.46
C SER A 8 26.17 53.15 16.04
N GLY A 9 27.29 52.89 16.71
CA GLY A 9 28.05 51.65 16.58
C GLY A 9 27.27 50.48 17.21
N TRP A 10 26.99 49.47 16.40
CA TRP A 10 26.57 48.15 16.85
C TRP A 10 27.82 47.30 16.98
N THR A 11 28.10 46.82 18.19
CA THR A 11 29.13 45.81 18.48
C THR A 11 28.51 44.43 18.33
N ASP A 12 29.07 43.65 17.40
CA ASP A 12 28.75 42.23 17.22
C ASP A 12 29.36 41.42 18.37
N ASP A 13 28.52 41.07 19.36
CA ASP A 13 28.84 40.06 20.36
C ASP A 13 28.59 38.67 19.76
N ASP A 14 29.65 38.10 19.22
CA ASP A 14 29.76 36.73 18.70
C ASP A 14 29.74 35.72 19.87
N ASN A 15 28.54 35.44 20.41
CA ASN A 15 28.35 34.38 21.40
C ASN A 15 27.76 33.13 20.74
N SER A 16 28.62 32.44 19.98
CA SER A 16 28.36 31.13 19.37
C SER A 16 28.32 30.02 20.43
N THR A 17 27.22 29.94 21.18
CA THR A 17 26.91 28.78 22.02
C THR A 17 26.18 27.71 21.21
N GLY A 18 26.92 26.63 20.89
CA GLY A 18 26.45 25.25 20.86
C GLY A 18 25.09 24.93 20.23
N TRP A 19 25.03 24.86 18.90
CA TRP A 19 24.03 24.01 18.23
C TRP A 19 24.58 22.59 18.17
N ASP A 20 24.56 21.94 19.34
CA ASP A 20 24.81 20.52 19.47
C ASP A 20 23.80 19.74 18.60
N THR A 21 24.37 19.00 17.65
CA THR A 21 23.90 17.69 17.21
C THR A 21 22.40 17.60 16.88
N ILE A 22 21.95 18.25 15.81
CA ILE A 22 20.66 17.89 15.20
C ILE A 22 20.74 16.39 14.86
N PRO A 23 19.86 15.53 15.43
CA PRO A 23 19.82 14.12 15.07
C PRO A 23 19.63 14.02 13.56
N ARG A 24 20.60 13.42 12.86
CA ARG A 24 20.45 13.17 11.42
C ARG A 24 19.18 12.34 11.25
N VAL A 25 18.16 12.96 10.64
CA VAL A 25 16.92 12.29 10.24
C VAL A 25 17.30 10.97 9.56
N PRO A 26 16.74 9.83 10.00
CA PRO A 26 17.09 8.54 9.44
C PRO A 26 16.98 8.56 7.92
N LYS A 27 17.90 7.86 7.24
CA LYS A 27 17.79 7.54 5.81
C LYS A 27 16.34 7.15 5.53
N ASN A 28 15.71 7.85 4.56
CA ASN A 28 14.31 7.72 4.17
C ASN A 28 13.71 6.36 4.53
N PRO A 29 12.64 6.31 5.33
CA PRO A 29 12.02 5.04 5.67
C PRO A 29 11.66 4.31 4.38
N SER A 30 11.98 3.02 4.33
CA SER A 30 11.76 2.14 3.18
C SER A 30 11.05 0.91 3.71
N LEU A 31 9.96 0.54 3.07
CA LEU A 31 9.22 -0.66 3.45
C LEU A 31 10.10 -1.89 3.19
N SER A 32 10.40 -2.69 4.22
CA SER A 32 11.13 -3.92 4.03
C SER A 32 10.26 -4.92 3.25
N HIS A 33 10.88 -5.65 2.33
CA HIS A 33 10.23 -6.77 1.65
C HIS A 33 10.54 -8.04 2.44
N PRO A 34 9.62 -8.59 3.24
CA PRO A 34 9.77 -9.96 3.70
C PRO A 34 9.69 -10.87 2.47
N GLN A 35 10.83 -11.38 2.01
CA GLN A 35 10.80 -12.55 1.13
C GLN A 35 10.13 -13.69 1.91
N PRO A 36 9.30 -14.53 1.24
CA PRO A 36 8.77 -15.72 1.89
C PRO A 36 9.94 -16.52 2.44
N ASP A 37 9.92 -16.84 3.73
CA ASP A 37 10.96 -17.65 4.35
C ASP A 37 10.99 -19.02 3.67
N PRO A 38 12.10 -19.41 3.01
CA PRO A 38 12.21 -20.71 2.37
C PRO A 38 11.96 -21.88 3.34
N GLU A 39 12.31 -21.73 4.62
CA GLU A 39 12.07 -22.76 5.63
C GLU A 39 10.59 -22.87 5.99
N LEU A 40 9.86 -21.75 5.99
CA LEU A 40 8.40 -21.74 6.15
C LEU A 40 7.72 -22.44 4.99
N LEU A 41 8.15 -22.17 3.75
CA LEU A 41 7.61 -22.85 2.57
C LEU A 41 7.89 -24.36 2.61
N LYS A 42 9.11 -24.78 2.97
CA LYS A 42 9.45 -26.20 3.18
C LYS A 42 8.53 -26.83 4.23
N THR A 43 8.30 -26.13 5.34
CA THR A 43 7.39 -26.57 6.40
C THR A 43 5.97 -26.77 5.87
N TYR A 44 5.45 -25.82 5.07
CA TYR A 44 4.13 -25.96 4.43
C TYR A 44 4.06 -27.20 3.55
N TYR A 45 5.07 -27.42 2.71
CA TYR A 45 5.15 -28.61 1.87
C TYR A 45 5.21 -29.91 2.67
N THR A 46 6.07 -30.00 3.68
CA THR A 46 6.19 -31.19 4.52
C THR A 46 4.88 -31.54 5.22
N ILE A 47 4.19 -30.53 5.75
CA ILE A 47 2.89 -30.72 6.41
C ILE A 47 1.85 -31.20 5.38
N TYR A 48 1.75 -30.53 4.23
CA TYR A 48 0.81 -30.89 3.18
C TYR A 48 1.03 -32.33 2.68
N ALA A 49 2.27 -32.69 2.36
CA ALA A 49 2.65 -34.01 1.89
C ALA A 49 2.35 -35.10 2.93
N GLY A 50 2.68 -34.83 4.20
CA GLY A 50 2.37 -35.73 5.29
C GLY A 50 0.86 -35.99 5.37
N LEU A 51 0.06 -34.93 5.38
CA LEU A 51 -1.41 -35.04 5.45
C LEU A 51 -1.99 -35.82 4.27
N LEU A 52 -1.46 -35.61 3.06
CA LEU A 52 -1.95 -36.25 1.83
C LEU A 52 -1.55 -37.73 1.73
N ASN A 53 -0.32 -38.10 2.09
CA ASN A 53 0.20 -39.46 1.84
C ASN A 53 -0.06 -40.45 2.99
N GLY A 54 -0.41 -39.96 4.19
CA GLY A 54 -0.58 -40.81 5.37
C GLY A 54 0.74 -41.37 5.90
N SER A 55 0.65 -42.31 6.83
CA SER A 55 1.77 -43.04 7.42
C SER A 55 1.33 -44.45 7.81
N SER A 56 2.25 -45.28 8.33
CA SER A 56 1.89 -46.59 8.90
C SER A 56 0.90 -46.50 10.07
N SER A 57 0.77 -45.33 10.72
CA SER A 57 -0.10 -45.09 11.86
C SER A 57 -1.29 -44.15 11.56
N ARG A 58 -1.40 -43.61 10.34
CA ARG A 58 -2.45 -42.66 9.96
C ARG A 58 -2.84 -42.81 8.50
N HIS A 59 -4.14 -42.87 8.20
CA HIS A 59 -4.61 -42.84 6.82
C HIS A 59 -4.33 -41.50 6.13
N ALA A 60 -4.12 -41.55 4.82
CA ALA A 60 -4.13 -40.38 3.94
C ALA A 60 -5.45 -39.61 4.08
N LEU A 61 -5.38 -38.27 4.06
CA LEU A 61 -6.56 -37.42 4.03
C LEU A 61 -6.97 -37.10 2.58
N PRO A 62 -8.28 -37.00 2.28
CA PRO A 62 -8.75 -36.41 1.04
C PRO A 62 -8.17 -35.01 0.81
N LEU A 63 -7.88 -34.70 -0.45
CA LEU A 63 -7.27 -33.43 -0.88
C LEU A 63 -8.01 -32.20 -0.33
N GLU A 64 -9.34 -32.26 -0.33
CA GLU A 64 -10.22 -31.20 0.13
C GLU A 64 -10.02 -30.90 1.62
N LEU A 65 -9.83 -31.94 2.44
CA LEU A 65 -9.57 -31.78 3.87
C LEU A 65 -8.17 -31.21 4.12
N VAL A 66 -7.17 -31.65 3.37
CA VAL A 66 -5.81 -31.10 3.47
C VAL A 66 -5.81 -29.59 3.18
N ARG A 67 -6.48 -29.18 2.10
CA ARG A 67 -6.65 -27.75 1.75
C ARG A 67 -7.30 -26.95 2.86
N ILE A 68 -8.42 -27.43 3.41
CA ILE A 68 -9.11 -26.75 4.52
C ILE A 68 -8.20 -26.64 5.75
N ILE A 69 -7.47 -27.71 6.10
CA ILE A 69 -6.53 -27.69 7.22
C ILE A 69 -5.44 -26.63 6.99
N CYS A 70 -4.84 -26.58 5.80
CA CYS A 70 -3.82 -25.59 5.47
C CYS A 70 -4.36 -24.15 5.51
N GLN A 71 -5.57 -23.92 4.99
CA GLN A 71 -6.23 -22.61 5.06
C GLN A 71 -6.51 -22.19 6.50
N LEU A 72 -7.06 -23.09 7.33
CA LEU A 72 -7.30 -22.85 8.76
C LEU A 72 -5.99 -22.63 9.54
N ALA A 73 -4.91 -23.29 9.13
CA ALA A 73 -3.57 -23.08 9.67
C ALA A 73 -2.90 -21.79 9.17
N GLY A 74 -3.56 -21.03 8.31
CA GLY A 74 -3.07 -19.75 7.80
C GLY A 74 -1.96 -19.86 6.76
N PHE A 75 -1.87 -20.99 6.03
CA PHE A 75 -0.87 -21.15 4.99
C PHE A 75 -1.20 -20.20 3.84
N GLU A 76 -0.34 -19.21 3.62
CA GLU A 76 -0.58 -18.14 2.66
C GLU A 76 0.65 -17.82 1.80
N ASN A 77 0.38 -17.35 0.59
CA ASN A 77 1.35 -16.79 -0.35
C ASN A 77 1.08 -15.30 -0.50
N TRP A 78 2.15 -14.51 -0.50
CA TRP A 78 2.05 -13.06 -0.46
C TRP A 78 2.71 -12.52 -1.72
N HIS A 79 1.92 -11.78 -2.51
CA HIS A 79 2.38 -11.10 -3.72
C HIS A 79 2.47 -9.61 -3.41
N ALA A 80 3.69 -9.07 -3.42
CA ALA A 80 3.93 -7.66 -3.15
C ALA A 80 4.21 -6.91 -4.45
N THR A 81 3.37 -5.94 -4.77
CA THR A 81 3.65 -4.98 -5.84
C THR A 81 4.15 -3.68 -5.23
N ARG A 82 5.33 -3.24 -5.64
CA ARG A 82 5.97 -2.03 -5.10
C ARG A 82 5.76 -0.83 -6.00
N ALA A 83 5.55 0.32 -5.39
CA ALA A 83 5.55 1.59 -6.08
C ALA A 83 6.91 1.87 -6.74
N PRO A 84 6.94 2.60 -7.88
CA PRO A 84 8.15 3.16 -8.42
C PRO A 84 8.85 4.05 -7.39
N LYS A 85 10.18 3.96 -7.33
CA LYS A 85 10.99 4.77 -6.41
C LYS A 85 10.74 6.27 -6.62
N GLY A 86 10.83 7.01 -5.52
CA GLY A 86 10.84 8.46 -5.51
C GLY A 86 9.51 9.08 -5.10
N ARG A 87 9.58 10.36 -4.75
CA ARG A 87 8.44 11.10 -4.21
C ARG A 87 7.38 11.32 -5.28
N LYS A 88 6.12 10.98 -4.97
CA LYS A 88 4.95 11.33 -5.78
C LYS A 88 3.99 12.18 -4.96
N SER A 89 3.26 13.04 -5.67
CA SER A 89 2.20 13.82 -5.05
C SER A 89 1.05 14.07 -6.03
N VAL A 90 -0.12 14.25 -5.45
CA VAL A 90 -1.28 14.87 -6.09
C VAL A 90 -1.71 16.04 -5.20
N ARG A 91 -1.91 17.22 -5.79
CA ARG A 91 -2.35 18.43 -5.10
C ARG A 91 -3.51 19.04 -5.87
N THR A 92 -4.43 19.68 -5.15
CA THR A 92 -5.48 20.48 -5.75
C THR A 92 -5.49 21.91 -5.20
N TRP A 93 -5.88 22.85 -6.05
CA TRP A 93 -6.09 24.26 -5.71
C TRP A 93 -7.57 24.65 -5.84
N GLU A 94 -8.41 23.66 -6.15
CA GLU A 94 -9.85 23.78 -6.37
C GLU A 94 -10.57 22.79 -5.45
N ASP A 95 -11.87 22.97 -5.27
CA ASP A 95 -12.71 22.06 -4.48
C ASP A 95 -13.10 20.77 -5.22
N LYS A 96 -12.45 20.52 -6.36
CA LYS A 96 -12.60 19.31 -7.17
C LYS A 96 -11.56 18.26 -6.79
N VAL A 97 -11.97 17.00 -6.84
CA VAL A 97 -11.08 15.85 -6.65
C VAL A 97 -10.05 15.81 -7.78
N LYS A 98 -8.76 15.81 -7.42
CA LYS A 98 -7.66 15.48 -8.32
C LYS A 98 -7.20 14.06 -8.03
N SER A 99 -6.87 13.32 -9.08
CA SER A 99 -6.45 11.92 -8.99
C SER A 99 -5.21 11.65 -9.80
N ARG A 100 -4.34 10.76 -9.30
CA ARG A 100 -3.17 10.28 -10.02
C ARG A 100 -3.00 8.78 -9.78
N VAL A 101 -2.93 7.99 -10.85
CA VAL A 101 -2.48 6.59 -10.77
C VAL A 101 -1.01 6.60 -10.36
N TRP A 102 -0.69 5.83 -9.32
CA TRP A 102 0.67 5.76 -8.79
C TRP A 102 1.40 4.51 -9.26
N PHE A 103 0.82 3.34 -9.05
CA PHE A 103 1.32 2.06 -9.52
C PHE A 103 0.18 1.05 -9.64
N GLN A 104 0.46 -0.13 -10.17
CA GLN A 104 -0.53 -1.19 -10.35
C GLN A 104 0.11 -2.57 -10.21
N THR A 105 -0.70 -3.58 -9.87
CA THR A 105 -0.28 -4.98 -9.84
C THR A 105 0.04 -5.51 -11.24
N GLU A 106 0.68 -6.67 -11.30
CA GLU A 106 0.64 -7.51 -12.49
C GLU A 106 -0.80 -7.98 -12.78
N PRO A 107 -1.10 -8.37 -14.04
CA PRO A 107 -2.39 -8.95 -14.39
C PRO A 107 -2.71 -10.18 -13.54
N PHE A 108 -3.93 -10.22 -12.99
CA PHE A 108 -4.40 -11.34 -12.20
C PHE A 108 -4.55 -12.58 -13.08
N THR A 109 -4.02 -13.71 -12.62
CA THR A 109 -4.27 -15.01 -13.24
C THR A 109 -5.52 -15.64 -12.65
N LYS A 110 -6.14 -16.58 -13.37
CA LYS A 110 -7.23 -17.39 -12.81
C LYS A 110 -6.84 -18.08 -11.50
N GLN A 111 -5.59 -18.55 -11.40
CA GLN A 111 -5.08 -19.17 -10.18
C GLN A 111 -5.04 -18.18 -9.02
N THR A 112 -4.54 -16.95 -9.23
CA THR A 112 -4.51 -15.92 -8.19
C THR A 112 -5.91 -15.58 -7.70
N LEU A 113 -6.88 -15.45 -8.60
CA LEU A 113 -8.26 -15.09 -8.25
C LEU A 113 -8.97 -16.20 -7.46
N ASN A 114 -8.79 -17.46 -7.86
CA ASN A 114 -9.39 -18.59 -7.16
C ASN A 114 -8.87 -18.77 -5.72
N HIS A 115 -7.68 -18.26 -5.43
CA HIS A 115 -7.04 -18.38 -4.12
C HIS A 115 -6.97 -17.06 -3.37
N ILE A 116 -7.62 -16.00 -3.84
CA ILE A 116 -7.52 -14.68 -3.21
C ILE A 116 -8.00 -14.76 -1.76
N LYS A 117 -7.16 -14.29 -0.83
CA LYS A 117 -7.47 -14.21 0.60
C LYS A 117 -7.74 -12.76 0.99
N SER A 118 -6.84 -11.86 0.61
CA SER A 118 -7.00 -10.44 0.93
C SER A 118 -6.10 -9.54 0.09
N ALA A 119 -6.37 -8.24 0.11
CA ALA A 119 -5.41 -7.22 -0.30
C ALA A 119 -5.30 -6.10 0.74
N GLN A 120 -4.11 -5.51 0.89
CA GLN A 120 -3.86 -4.38 1.78
C GLN A 120 -2.81 -3.44 1.18
N LEU A 121 -3.10 -2.15 1.18
CA LEU A 121 -2.14 -1.12 0.80
C LEU A 121 -1.35 -0.68 2.03
N VAL A 122 -0.02 -0.67 1.91
CA VAL A 122 0.87 -0.05 2.90
C VAL A 122 1.65 1.06 2.22
N THR A 123 1.72 2.23 2.84
CA THR A 123 2.41 3.39 2.27
C THR A 123 3.37 4.02 3.26
N ILE A 124 4.41 4.64 2.74
CA ILE A 124 5.16 5.68 3.44
C ILE A 124 4.71 7.00 2.85
N SER A 125 3.90 7.71 3.60
CA SER A 125 3.23 8.92 3.16
C SER A 125 3.16 9.91 4.29
N ARG A 126 2.78 11.13 3.96
CA ARG A 126 2.55 12.16 4.97
C ARG A 126 1.26 12.89 4.66
N HIS A 127 0.71 13.47 5.72
CA HIS A 127 -0.58 14.12 5.65
C HIS A 127 -0.52 15.50 5.00
N GLN A 128 -1.72 16.03 4.76
CA GLN A 128 -2.14 17.15 3.91
C GLN A 128 -1.59 18.56 4.18
N GLY A 129 -0.54 18.72 4.98
CA GLY A 129 -0.01 20.04 5.36
C GLY A 129 -0.92 20.78 6.35
N TRP A 130 -0.85 22.12 6.38
CA TRP A 130 -1.61 22.95 7.33
C TRP A 130 -3.10 23.01 6.98
N VAL A 131 -3.97 22.83 7.97
CA VAL A 131 -5.43 22.82 7.81
C VAL A 131 -6.09 23.77 8.81
N ASP A 132 -6.92 24.69 8.30
CA ASP A 132 -7.70 25.62 9.12
C ASP A 132 -8.87 24.93 9.84
N PHE A 133 -9.46 23.89 9.22
CA PHE A 133 -10.62 23.15 9.74
C PHE A 133 -10.34 21.65 9.87
N ARG A 134 -9.58 21.25 10.90
CA ARG A 134 -9.16 19.84 11.11
C ARG A 134 -10.34 18.88 11.29
N ASN A 135 -11.45 19.36 11.84
CA ASN A 135 -12.65 18.55 12.08
C ASN A 135 -13.48 18.28 10.80
N ALA A 136 -13.07 18.81 9.64
CA ALA A 136 -13.78 18.59 8.38
C ALA A 136 -13.51 17.22 7.74
N GLY A 137 -12.67 16.38 8.35
CA GLY A 137 -12.31 15.06 7.85
C GLY A 137 -11.10 15.06 6.90
N SER A 138 -10.80 13.87 6.35
CA SER A 138 -9.66 13.65 5.47
C SER A 138 -10.05 13.90 4.01
N TRP A 139 -9.36 14.84 3.36
CA TRP A 139 -9.53 15.17 1.94
C TRP A 139 -8.34 14.72 1.10
N SER A 140 -7.48 13.86 1.64
CA SER A 140 -6.50 13.07 0.88
C SER A 140 -6.59 11.60 1.26
N TRP A 141 -6.68 10.74 0.25
CA TRP A 141 -6.84 9.30 0.45
C TRP A 141 -6.24 8.52 -0.72
N PHE A 142 -6.25 7.21 -0.58
CA PHE A 142 -5.91 6.26 -1.62
C PHE A 142 -7.15 5.42 -1.99
N GLU A 143 -7.22 5.06 -3.26
CA GLU A 143 -8.20 4.10 -3.76
C GLU A 143 -7.49 2.94 -4.46
N LEU A 144 -8.08 1.75 -4.36
CA LEU A 144 -7.83 0.65 -5.28
C LEU A 144 -8.87 0.67 -6.39
N GLN A 145 -8.39 0.59 -7.63
CA GLN A 145 -9.20 0.65 -8.82
C GLN A 145 -8.95 -0.57 -9.70
N VAL A 146 -10.02 -1.17 -10.22
CA VAL A 146 -9.90 -2.27 -11.19
C VAL A 146 -9.77 -1.70 -12.59
N ALA A 147 -8.75 -2.15 -13.32
CA ALA A 147 -8.50 -1.74 -14.70
C ALA A 147 -8.08 -2.94 -15.55
N ARG A 148 -8.27 -2.83 -16.87
CA ARG A 148 -7.83 -3.83 -17.84
C ARG A 148 -6.72 -3.25 -18.72
N PRO A 149 -5.52 -3.85 -18.78
CA PRO A 149 -4.49 -3.45 -19.72
C PRO A 149 -5.02 -3.44 -21.16
N THR A 150 -4.60 -2.47 -21.96
CA THR A 150 -4.95 -2.38 -23.40
C THR A 150 -3.74 -2.73 -24.25
N GLU A 151 -3.92 -3.56 -25.27
CA GLU A 151 -2.84 -4.02 -26.17
C GLU A 151 -2.13 -2.88 -26.91
N GLN A 152 -2.80 -1.74 -27.06
CA GLN A 152 -2.34 -0.62 -27.89
C GLN A 152 -1.50 0.42 -27.15
N ASP A 153 -1.43 0.39 -25.81
CA ASP A 153 -0.79 1.45 -25.03
C ASP A 153 -0.01 0.85 -23.86
N THR A 154 1.32 0.97 -23.93
CA THR A 154 2.27 0.36 -22.98
C THR A 154 2.26 0.99 -21.58
N GLY A 155 1.36 1.95 -21.31
CA GLY A 155 1.39 2.75 -20.09
C GLY A 155 0.09 2.88 -19.30
N PHE A 156 -1.08 2.62 -19.88
CA PHE A 156 -2.36 2.95 -19.21
C PHE A 156 -3.41 1.85 -19.35
N ALA A 157 -3.70 1.16 -18.25
CA ALA A 157 -4.85 0.25 -18.18
C ALA A 157 -6.17 1.05 -18.17
N LYS A 158 -7.16 0.55 -18.91
CA LYS A 158 -8.50 1.14 -18.97
C LYS A 158 -9.29 0.74 -17.73
N VAL A 159 -9.65 1.74 -16.95
CA VAL A 159 -10.49 1.59 -15.75
C VAL A 159 -11.83 0.92 -16.08
N LYS A 160 -12.18 -0.13 -15.32
CA LYS A 160 -13.52 -0.74 -15.37
C LYS A 160 -14.54 0.17 -14.72
N ARG A 161 -15.78 0.10 -15.21
CA ARG A 161 -16.92 0.83 -14.65
C ARG A 161 -17.93 -0.14 -14.06
N ARG A 162 -18.56 0.28 -12.97
CA ARG A 162 -19.70 -0.41 -12.36
C ARG A 162 -20.93 -0.27 -13.28
N PRO A 163 -21.98 -1.08 -13.10
CA PRO A 163 -23.23 -0.93 -13.85
C PRO A 163 -23.86 0.48 -13.75
N SER A 164 -23.63 1.20 -12.64
CA SER A 164 -24.05 2.60 -12.46
C SER A 164 -23.33 3.59 -13.40
N GLY A 165 -22.27 3.16 -14.07
CA GLY A 165 -21.38 4.01 -14.86
C GLY A 165 -20.21 4.58 -14.06
N ASP A 166 -20.20 4.45 -12.74
CA ASP A 166 -19.09 4.90 -11.89
C ASP A 166 -17.83 4.06 -12.08
N ARG A 167 -16.67 4.60 -11.71
CA ARG A 167 -15.43 3.82 -11.75
C ARG A 167 -15.50 2.70 -10.71
N ALA A 168 -15.03 1.50 -11.07
CA ALA A 168 -14.82 0.40 -10.12
C ALA A 168 -13.61 0.75 -9.24
N SER A 169 -13.85 1.56 -8.21
CA SER A 169 -12.84 2.13 -7.32
C SER A 169 -13.35 2.11 -5.88
N TRP A 170 -12.45 1.84 -4.92
CA TRP A 170 -12.75 1.75 -3.50
C TRP A 170 -11.69 2.49 -2.70
N ARG A 171 -12.12 3.35 -1.78
CA ARG A 171 -11.21 3.96 -0.82
C ARG A 171 -10.66 2.87 0.09
N CYS A 172 -9.34 2.84 0.28
CA CYS A 172 -8.66 1.77 1.04
C CYS A 172 -7.67 2.29 2.08
N LEU A 173 -7.32 3.57 2.04
CA LEU A 173 -6.47 4.18 3.05
C LEU A 173 -6.77 5.68 3.09
N GLU A 174 -7.06 6.18 4.28
CA GLU A 174 -7.14 7.60 4.57
C GLU A 174 -6.23 7.95 5.73
N HIS A 175 -5.67 9.14 5.68
CA HIS A 175 -4.82 9.62 6.76
C HIS A 175 -5.70 10.19 7.88
N PRO A 176 -5.49 9.80 9.15
CA PRO A 176 -6.25 10.33 10.28
C PRO A 176 -5.93 11.82 10.49
N VAL A 177 -6.93 12.66 10.76
CA VAL A 177 -6.80 14.14 10.81
C VAL A 177 -6.79 14.68 12.25
N ASP A 178 -6.75 13.81 13.26
CA ASP A 178 -6.80 14.27 14.65
C ASP A 178 -5.55 15.10 15.03
N ALA A 179 -5.71 15.95 16.04
CA ALA A 179 -4.71 16.95 16.39
C ALA A 179 -3.39 16.36 16.92
N GLU A 180 -3.44 15.14 17.48
CA GLU A 180 -2.27 14.44 17.99
C GLU A 180 -1.50 13.81 16.82
N THR A 181 -2.18 13.11 15.92
CA THR A 181 -1.55 12.48 14.75
C THR A 181 -1.02 13.52 13.76
N ALA A 182 -1.71 14.65 13.58
CA ALA A 182 -1.26 15.71 12.68
C ALA A 182 0.12 16.31 13.06
N LYS A 183 0.46 16.38 14.35
CA LYS A 183 1.79 16.86 14.81
C LYS A 183 2.89 15.84 14.51
N LEU A 184 2.56 14.55 14.53
CA LEU A 184 3.49 13.46 14.24
C LEU A 184 3.68 13.23 12.72
N GLN A 185 2.84 13.86 11.89
CA GLN A 185 2.75 13.62 10.44
C GLN A 185 3.30 14.77 9.58
N GLU A 186 4.05 15.72 10.16
CA GLU A 186 4.85 16.65 9.35
C GLU A 186 5.88 15.89 8.47
N ASP A 187 6.32 14.74 9.00
CA ASP A 187 7.22 13.79 8.36
C ASP A 187 6.48 12.60 7.71
N PHE A 188 7.23 11.87 6.89
CA PHE A 188 6.76 10.65 6.26
C PHE A 188 6.66 9.51 7.28
N GLY A 189 5.46 8.97 7.45
CA GLY A 189 5.14 7.83 8.31
C GLY A 189 4.66 6.63 7.51
N GLU A 190 4.79 5.44 8.11
CA GLU A 190 4.16 4.24 7.58
C GLU A 190 2.67 4.22 7.93
N HIS A 191 1.84 3.88 6.95
CA HIS A 191 0.40 3.81 7.08
C HIS A 191 -0.12 2.54 6.41
N GLU A 192 -0.92 1.78 7.14
CA GLU A 192 -1.61 0.60 6.64
C GLU A 192 -3.08 0.92 6.34
N GLY A 193 -3.52 0.54 5.15
CA GLY A 193 -4.91 0.65 4.73
C GLY A 193 -5.78 -0.48 5.23
N ASP A 194 -7.06 -0.38 4.89
CA ASP A 194 -8.08 -1.38 5.16
C ASP A 194 -7.71 -2.72 4.54
N LEU A 195 -7.96 -3.79 5.29
CA LEU A 195 -7.80 -5.16 4.81
C LEU A 195 -9.02 -5.55 3.98
N LEU A 196 -8.84 -5.65 2.66
CA LEU A 196 -9.90 -6.08 1.74
C LEU A 196 -9.92 -7.62 1.71
N GLY A 197 -10.72 -8.24 2.57
CA GLY A 197 -10.91 -9.69 2.66
C GLY A 197 -11.49 -10.32 1.38
N SER A 198 -11.51 -11.65 1.30
CA SER A 198 -12.00 -12.40 0.13
C SER A 198 -13.50 -12.20 -0.16
N ASP A 199 -14.25 -11.72 0.83
CA ASP A 199 -15.67 -11.35 0.75
C ASP A 199 -15.90 -9.90 0.30
N HIS A 200 -14.84 -9.09 0.16
CA HIS A 200 -14.95 -7.70 -0.26
C HIS A 200 -15.46 -7.58 -1.71
N GLU A 201 -16.38 -6.64 -1.95
CA GLU A 201 -17.07 -6.50 -3.25
C GLU A 201 -16.14 -6.22 -4.43
N ILE A 202 -14.93 -5.69 -4.19
CA ILE A 202 -13.91 -5.47 -5.23
C ILE A 202 -13.66 -6.72 -6.06
N TRP A 203 -13.65 -7.90 -5.44
CA TRP A 203 -13.33 -9.17 -6.09
C TRP A 203 -14.42 -9.62 -7.06
N GLY A 204 -15.66 -9.15 -6.89
CA GLY A 204 -16.73 -9.36 -7.87
C GLY A 204 -16.54 -8.60 -9.18
N TYR A 205 -15.59 -7.65 -9.24
CA TYR A 205 -15.26 -6.86 -10.42
C TYR A 205 -13.94 -7.25 -11.09
N VAL A 206 -13.09 -8.03 -10.42
CA VAL A 206 -11.79 -8.46 -10.96
C VAL A 206 -11.97 -9.74 -11.76
N GLU A 207 -11.52 -9.72 -13.01
CA GLU A 207 -11.44 -10.89 -13.87
C GLU A 207 -9.97 -11.23 -14.17
N GLU A 208 -9.74 -12.40 -14.74
CA GLU A 208 -8.42 -12.75 -15.28
C GLU A 208 -7.94 -11.70 -16.29
N GLY A 209 -6.66 -11.33 -16.18
CA GLY A 209 -6.03 -10.28 -16.97
C GLY A 209 -6.24 -8.86 -16.45
N ASP A 210 -7.15 -8.63 -15.50
CA ASP A 210 -7.31 -7.31 -14.87
C ASP A 210 -6.13 -7.01 -13.93
N VAL A 211 -5.96 -5.74 -13.58
CA VAL A 211 -4.97 -5.24 -12.62
C VAL A 211 -5.67 -4.42 -11.53
N LEU A 212 -5.05 -4.36 -10.34
CA LEU A 212 -5.41 -3.39 -9.31
C LEU A 212 -4.47 -2.19 -9.40
N GLN A 213 -5.04 -1.01 -9.63
CA GLN A 213 -4.33 0.26 -9.65
C GLN A 213 -4.46 0.96 -8.30
N VAL A 214 -3.34 1.44 -7.76
CA VAL A 214 -3.32 2.32 -6.59
C VAL A 214 -3.41 3.77 -7.06
N VAL A 215 -4.47 4.46 -6.66
CA VAL A 215 -4.76 5.82 -7.08
C VAL A 215 -4.69 6.77 -5.90
N MET A 216 -3.83 7.78 -6.00
CA MET A 216 -3.75 8.86 -5.02
C MET A 216 -4.83 9.89 -5.31
N LYS A 217 -5.52 10.36 -4.27
CA LYS A 217 -6.56 11.39 -4.34
C LYS A 217 -6.28 12.55 -3.40
N ALA A 218 -6.65 13.74 -3.83
CA ALA A 218 -6.75 14.93 -3.00
C ALA A 218 -7.96 15.77 -3.44
N GLN A 219 -8.65 16.37 -2.50
CA GLN A 219 -9.77 17.29 -2.68
C GLN A 219 -9.58 18.50 -1.77
N GLN A 220 -10.15 19.64 -2.16
CA GLN A 220 -10.06 20.95 -1.48
C GLN A 220 -8.77 21.72 -1.69
N ARG A 221 -8.92 23.05 -1.73
CA ARG A 221 -7.82 23.97 -1.99
C ARG A 221 -6.66 23.78 -1.01
N ALA A 222 -5.45 23.64 -1.58
CA ALA A 222 -4.18 23.44 -0.89
C ALA A 222 -3.95 22.03 -0.31
N TRP A 223 -4.86 21.08 -0.50
CA TRP A 223 -4.68 19.70 -0.04
C TRP A 223 -3.79 18.91 -0.98
N SER A 224 -2.96 18.05 -0.40
CA SER A 224 -2.10 17.15 -1.16
C SER A 224 -1.92 15.80 -0.49
N ASN A 225 -1.92 14.74 -1.28
CA ASN A 225 -1.45 13.42 -0.87
C ASN A 225 0.00 13.27 -1.36
N THR A 226 0.95 13.07 -0.45
CA THR A 226 2.37 12.91 -0.79
C THR A 226 2.91 11.59 -0.26
N VAL A 227 3.59 10.85 -1.13
CA VAL A 227 4.16 9.52 -0.84
C VAL A 227 5.63 9.48 -1.22
N THR A 228 6.41 8.64 -0.55
CA THR A 228 7.79 8.29 -0.92
C THR A 228 7.93 6.82 -1.29
N ASP A 229 7.11 5.94 -0.71
CA ASP A 229 7.15 4.50 -0.94
C ASP A 229 5.78 3.86 -0.69
N GLY A 230 5.51 2.71 -1.32
CA GLY A 230 4.26 1.99 -1.14
C GLY A 230 4.34 0.56 -1.65
N ILE A 231 3.58 -0.32 -1.00
CA ILE A 231 3.44 -1.73 -1.33
C ILE A 231 1.96 -2.08 -1.31
N LEU A 232 1.45 -2.68 -2.38
CA LEU A 232 0.18 -3.38 -2.37
C LEU A 232 0.46 -4.86 -2.12
N LYS A 233 0.04 -5.36 -0.96
CA LYS A 233 0.13 -6.77 -0.57
C LYS A 233 -1.15 -7.47 -1.05
N VAL A 234 -1.01 -8.49 -1.89
CA VAL A 234 -2.10 -9.38 -2.31
C VAL A 234 -1.80 -10.76 -1.76
N ASN A 235 -2.60 -11.20 -0.79
CA ASN A 235 -2.44 -12.50 -0.15
C ASN A 235 -3.35 -13.52 -0.84
N THR A 236 -2.81 -14.70 -1.11
CA THR A 236 -3.54 -15.86 -1.59
C THR A 236 -3.38 -17.01 -0.61
N TRP A 237 -4.36 -17.92 -0.56
CA TRP A 237 -4.18 -19.19 0.11
C TRP A 237 -3.07 -19.97 -0.56
N TRP A 238 -2.18 -20.53 0.24
CA TRP A 238 -1.10 -21.35 -0.29
C TRP A 238 -1.68 -22.68 -0.79
N GLU A 239 -1.33 -23.04 -2.02
CA GLU A 239 -1.52 -24.39 -2.55
C GLU A 239 -0.21 -24.86 -3.19
N PRO A 240 0.14 -26.16 -3.05
CA PRO A 240 1.32 -26.69 -3.71
C PRO A 240 1.11 -26.71 -5.23
N SER A 241 2.18 -26.41 -5.99
CA SER A 241 2.10 -26.52 -7.45
C SER A 241 1.94 -27.97 -7.88
N LEU A 242 1.39 -28.18 -9.08
CA LEU A 242 1.20 -29.52 -9.63
C LEU A 242 2.54 -30.23 -9.87
N GLU A 243 3.57 -29.47 -10.26
CA GLU A 243 4.95 -29.96 -10.40
C GLU A 243 5.50 -30.42 -9.06
N MET A 244 5.29 -29.63 -8.00
CA MET A 244 5.72 -30.00 -6.65
C MET A 244 5.01 -31.25 -6.17
N LEU A 245 3.71 -31.39 -6.42
CA LEU A 245 2.96 -32.61 -6.10
C LEU A 245 3.45 -33.84 -6.86
N LYS A 246 4.01 -33.67 -8.07
CA LYS A 246 4.58 -34.78 -8.86
C LYS A 246 5.97 -35.22 -8.39
N LEU A 247 6.67 -34.35 -7.65
CA LEU A 247 8.01 -34.63 -7.11
C LEU A 247 7.96 -35.33 -5.74
N MET A 248 6.79 -35.40 -5.12
CA MET A 248 6.54 -36.03 -3.82
C MET A 248 5.95 -37.42 -3.99
#